data_AF-A0A1C4YEB8-F1
#
_entry.id   AF-A0A1C4YEB8-F1
#
_cell.length_a   1.000
_cell.length_b   1.000
_cell.length_c   1.000
_cell.angle_alpha   90.00
_cell.angle_beta   90.00
_cell.angle_gamma   90.00
#
_symmetry.space_group_name_H-M   'P 1'
#
loop_
_entity.id
_entity.type
_entity.pdbx_description
1 polymer ?
#
loop_
_entity_poly.entity_id
_entity_poly.type
_entity_poly.pdbx_seq_one_letter_code
_entity_poly.pdbx_strand_id
1 'polypeptide(L)'
;MKSALRWTVSAGAAFTLILTGAPAAEANSTTVDQKGNITAIARTLDGRAITNEKIAKEVTDFWTPARMASAVDLDFPKSASATQSTGRAPRPTGPAGSVAPVTPRIAGGPSTLLNEAVTVGKVYFTVPGGGTASCSASTVASAKRRLVVTAGHCVHQGAGGGWYTNWQFVPRYRNGVRPFGTFVAYTLSTRGAWASSSSYAEDMGIAVMSNGGIYNAKVVDTVGGNGLRWNWGYSVAVTALGYPSNLGGGESQQYCQSTTWDAGGQQIRMYCNMTYGSSGGPWLQEYNDSIGAGYINSTVSHGDNPGNGQFDGPYYDDDIKSLYDYAEAGSPA
;
A
#
# COMPACT_ATOMS: atom_id res chain seq x y z
N MET A 1 9.47 11.81 17.50
CA MET A 1 9.94 11.96 16.11
C MET A 1 10.68 10.70 15.75
N LYS A 2 10.16 9.88 14.82
CA LYS A 2 10.88 8.70 14.32
C LYS A 2 12.02 9.22 13.44
N SER A 3 13.25 8.77 13.67
CA SER A 3 14.41 9.22 12.88
C SER A 3 14.28 8.78 11.43
N ALA A 4 14.40 9.74 10.50
CA ALA A 4 14.71 9.44 9.11
C ALA A 4 16.21 9.11 9.04
N LEU A 5 16.56 7.84 8.77
CA LEU A 5 17.95 7.43 8.68
C LEU A 5 18.52 7.87 7.32
N ARG A 6 19.34 8.93 7.32
CA ARG A 6 20.23 9.25 6.20
C ARG A 6 21.49 8.41 6.35
N TRP A 7 21.77 7.55 5.37
CA TRP A 7 22.98 6.73 5.37
C TRP A 7 24.21 7.63 5.12
N THR A 8 25.03 7.82 6.15
CA THR A 8 26.44 8.20 6.00
C THR A 8 27.30 6.96 6.14
N VAL A 9 28.00 6.59 5.06
CA VAL A 9 28.95 5.46 5.08
C VAL A 9 30.19 5.87 5.86
N SER A 10 30.41 5.29 7.03
CA SER A 10 31.71 5.31 7.71
C SER A 10 32.35 3.94 7.58
N ALA A 11 33.48 3.88 6.88
CA ALA A 11 34.25 2.65 6.69
C ALA A 11 34.99 2.29 7.98
N GLY A 12 34.51 1.27 8.69
CA GLY A 12 35.23 0.55 9.74
C GLY A 12 35.49 -0.88 9.29
N ALA A 13 36.75 -1.28 9.23
CA ALA A 13 37.15 -2.64 8.87
C ALA A 13 36.79 -3.62 10.01
N ALA A 14 36.01 -4.66 9.71
CA ALA A 14 35.76 -5.78 10.60
C ALA A 14 36.07 -7.10 9.89
N PHE A 15 36.79 -7.98 10.59
CA PHE A 15 37.19 -9.32 10.18
C PHE A 15 35.98 -10.22 9.88
N THR A 16 35.95 -10.80 8.68
CA THR A 16 34.86 -11.68 8.22
C THR A 16 35.12 -13.13 8.62
N LEU A 17 34.28 -13.68 9.50
CA LEU A 17 34.12 -15.11 9.70
C LEU A 17 33.22 -15.65 8.58
N ILE A 18 33.76 -16.46 7.68
CA ILE A 18 33.00 -17.04 6.56
C ILE A 18 32.22 -18.25 7.08
N LEU A 19 30.97 -18.03 7.47
CA LEU A 19 29.96 -19.08 7.60
C LEU A 19 29.27 -19.23 6.24
N THR A 20 29.51 -20.35 5.56
CA THR A 20 28.83 -20.71 4.31
C THR A 20 27.38 -21.09 4.60
N GLY A 21 26.51 -20.09 4.74
CA GLY A 21 25.07 -20.28 4.63
C GLY A 21 24.71 -20.54 3.17
N ALA A 22 23.82 -21.51 2.93
CA ALA A 22 23.26 -21.72 1.60
C ALA A 22 22.62 -20.41 1.10
N PRO A 23 22.76 -20.06 -0.19
CA PRO A 23 22.10 -18.86 -0.72
C PRO A 23 20.59 -19.02 -0.52
N ALA A 24 19.99 -18.04 0.16
CA ALA A 24 18.54 -17.87 0.15
C ALA A 24 18.13 -17.80 -1.34
N ALA A 25 17.23 -18.68 -1.76
CA ALA A 25 16.74 -18.68 -3.13
C ALA A 25 16.09 -17.32 -3.41
N GLU A 26 16.82 -16.43 -4.09
CA GLU A 26 16.28 -15.18 -4.61
C GLU A 26 15.19 -15.54 -5.62
N ALA A 27 13.93 -15.26 -5.28
CA ALA A 27 12.80 -15.40 -6.18
C ALA A 27 12.85 -14.27 -7.23
N ASN A 28 13.82 -14.33 -8.14
CA ASN A 28 14.15 -13.25 -9.06
C ASN A 28 13.54 -13.39 -10.48
N SER A 29 12.58 -14.29 -10.70
CA SER A 29 11.73 -14.19 -11.88
C SER A 29 10.26 -14.40 -11.55
N THR A 30 9.53 -13.29 -11.51
CA THR A 30 8.08 -13.30 -11.62
C THR A 30 7.77 -12.74 -13.01
N THR A 31 7.21 -13.59 -13.87
CA THR A 31 6.86 -13.21 -15.25
C THR A 31 5.81 -12.12 -15.22
N VAL A 32 6.10 -10.98 -15.85
CA VAL A 32 5.10 -9.95 -16.10
C VAL A 32 4.08 -10.52 -17.08
N ASP A 33 2.80 -10.43 -16.75
CA ASP A 33 1.74 -10.89 -17.65
C ASP A 33 1.63 -10.00 -18.89
N GLN A 34 0.81 -10.42 -19.86
CA GLN A 34 0.63 -9.66 -21.11
C GLN A 34 0.04 -8.25 -20.89
N LYS A 35 -0.55 -7.99 -19.72
CA LYS A 35 -1.16 -6.72 -19.36
C LYS A 35 -0.28 -5.91 -18.39
N GLY A 36 0.98 -6.29 -18.18
CA GLY A 36 1.91 -5.54 -17.34
C GLY A 36 1.74 -5.76 -15.84
N ASN A 37 1.08 -6.83 -15.38
CA ASN A 37 0.94 -7.15 -13.95
C ASN A 37 1.97 -8.20 -13.51
N ILE A 38 2.39 -8.12 -12.25
CA ILE A 38 3.29 -9.09 -11.64
C ILE A 38 2.82 -9.38 -10.22
N THR A 39 2.93 -10.64 -9.77
CA THR A 39 2.55 -11.05 -8.41
C THR A 39 3.56 -12.03 -7.83
N ALA A 40 3.66 -12.04 -6.50
CA ALA A 40 4.35 -13.07 -5.76
C ALA A 40 3.50 -13.57 -4.59
N ILE A 41 3.67 -14.84 -4.22
CA ILE A 41 3.20 -15.35 -2.93
C ILE A 41 3.96 -14.61 -1.83
N ALA A 42 3.23 -14.05 -0.87
CA ALA A 42 3.81 -13.34 0.25
C ALA A 42 4.64 -14.32 1.11
N ARG A 43 5.74 -13.83 1.68
CA ARG A 43 6.70 -14.66 2.42
C ARG A 43 6.97 -14.13 3.81
N THR A 44 7.29 -15.04 4.72
CA THR A 44 7.91 -14.74 6.01
C THR A 44 9.35 -14.24 5.82
N LEU A 45 9.94 -13.69 6.89
CA LEU A 45 11.33 -13.23 6.87
C LEU A 45 12.35 -14.31 6.46
N ASP A 46 12.11 -15.56 6.87
CA ASP A 46 12.93 -16.73 6.52
C ASP A 46 12.56 -17.35 5.15
N GLY A 47 11.73 -16.66 4.36
CA GLY A 47 11.44 -17.01 2.97
C GLY A 47 10.34 -18.06 2.77
N ARG A 48 9.68 -18.54 3.83
CA ARG A 48 8.56 -19.49 3.68
C ARG A 48 7.34 -18.80 3.09
N ALA A 49 6.68 -19.48 2.15
CA ALA A 49 5.45 -18.99 1.53
C ALA A 49 4.28 -19.00 2.53
N ILE A 50 3.54 -17.90 2.60
CA ILE A 50 2.37 -17.75 3.48
C ILE A 50 1.15 -18.37 2.78
N THR A 51 0.98 -19.69 2.93
CA THR A 51 -0.07 -20.45 2.23
C THR A 51 -1.17 -20.99 3.15
N ASN A 52 -1.06 -20.79 4.46
CA ASN A 52 -2.02 -21.27 5.45
C ASN A 52 -2.03 -20.39 6.71
N GLU A 53 -3.07 -20.56 7.54
CA GLU A 53 -3.29 -19.78 8.76
C GLU A 53 -2.15 -19.89 9.78
N LYS A 54 -1.49 -21.05 9.87
CA LYS A 54 -0.37 -21.23 10.81
C LYS A 54 0.79 -20.30 10.48
N ILE A 55 1.20 -20.25 9.21
CA ILE A 55 2.28 -19.36 8.77
C ILE A 55 1.84 -17.89 8.83
N ALA A 56 0.58 -17.58 8.49
CA ALA A 56 0.05 -16.22 8.65
C ALA A 56 0.10 -15.77 10.12
N LYS A 57 -0.22 -16.66 11.07
CA LYS A 57 -0.11 -16.38 12.50
C LYS A 57 1.34 -16.06 12.92
N GLU A 58 2.33 -16.76 12.40
CA GLU A 58 3.74 -16.46 12.68
C GLU A 58 4.12 -15.03 12.24
N VAL A 59 3.57 -14.53 11.14
CA VAL A 59 3.74 -13.12 10.72
C VAL A 59 3.05 -12.17 11.70
N THR A 60 1.84 -12.48 12.17
CA THR A 60 1.18 -11.64 13.19
C THR A 60 1.94 -11.60 14.51
N ASP A 61 2.55 -12.72 14.92
CA ASP A 61 3.35 -12.84 16.15
C ASP A 61 4.71 -12.13 16.00
N PHE A 62 5.27 -12.10 14.79
CA PHE A 62 6.45 -11.30 14.47
C PHE A 62 6.20 -9.80 14.78
N TRP A 63 5.04 -9.26 14.40
CA TRP A 63 4.70 -7.85 14.62
C TRP A 63 4.18 -7.55 16.03
N THR A 64 5.12 -7.48 16.96
CA THR A 64 4.87 -6.95 18.30
C THR A 64 4.59 -5.45 18.27
N PRO A 65 3.91 -4.88 19.30
CA PRO A 65 3.75 -3.43 19.43
C PRO A 65 5.08 -2.67 19.32
N ALA A 66 6.16 -3.21 19.90
CA ALA A 66 7.48 -2.61 19.81
C ALA A 66 8.03 -2.58 18.37
N ARG A 67 7.89 -3.67 17.60
CA ARG A 67 8.33 -3.69 16.19
C ARG A 67 7.50 -2.77 15.30
N MET A 68 6.18 -2.68 15.55
CA MET A 68 5.33 -1.72 14.85
C MET A 68 5.71 -0.27 15.17
N ALA A 69 5.96 0.03 16.45
CA ALA A 69 6.38 1.37 16.86
C ALA A 69 7.75 1.76 16.28
N SER A 70 8.68 0.79 16.16
CA SER A 70 10.01 1.00 15.57
C SER A 70 10.06 0.95 14.05
N ALA A 71 8.96 0.61 13.37
CA ALA A 71 8.93 0.59 11.91
C ALA A 71 9.17 2.00 11.38
N VAL A 72 10.10 2.11 10.43
CA VAL A 72 10.40 3.38 9.77
C VAL A 72 9.37 3.63 8.69
N ASP A 73 8.90 4.86 8.57
CA ASP A 73 8.02 5.17 7.44
C ASP A 73 8.85 5.14 6.15
N LEU A 74 8.36 4.40 5.15
CA LEU A 74 9.12 4.21 3.93
C LEU A 74 9.22 5.54 3.17
N ASP A 75 10.45 6.01 2.99
CA ASP A 75 10.80 7.15 2.16
C ASP A 75 11.29 6.63 0.82
N PHE A 76 10.71 7.11 -0.27
CA PHE A 76 11.38 7.09 -1.56
C PHE A 76 11.54 8.53 -2.03
N PRO A 77 12.71 9.15 -1.80
CA PRO A 77 13.04 10.34 -2.56
C PRO A 77 13.01 9.95 -4.05
N LYS A 78 12.40 10.82 -4.86
CA LYS A 78 12.26 10.65 -6.30
C LYS A 78 13.60 10.18 -6.91
N SER A 79 13.67 8.94 -7.38
CA SER A 79 14.92 8.42 -7.95
C SER A 79 15.34 9.28 -9.15
N ALA A 80 16.59 9.75 -9.15
CA ALA A 80 17.15 10.50 -10.29
C ALA A 80 17.19 9.68 -11.60
N SER A 81 17.07 8.34 -11.48
CA SER A 81 17.02 7.40 -12.59
C SER A 81 15.60 6.91 -12.91
N ALA A 82 14.56 7.42 -12.22
CA ALA A 82 13.19 7.09 -12.58
C ALA A 82 12.87 7.64 -13.97
N THR A 83 12.48 6.77 -14.89
CA THR A 83 12.03 7.18 -16.23
C THR A 83 10.68 7.87 -16.09
N GLN A 84 10.68 9.19 -15.95
CA GLN A 84 9.47 9.98 -16.13
C GLN A 84 9.30 10.31 -17.61
N SER A 85 8.18 9.90 -18.20
CA SER A 85 7.72 10.47 -19.46
C SER A 85 7.16 11.87 -19.16
N THR A 86 8.05 12.85 -19.02
CA THR A 86 7.64 14.25 -18.87
C THR A 86 6.90 14.66 -20.15
N GLY A 87 5.58 14.86 -20.07
CA GLY A 87 4.74 15.30 -21.19
C GLY A 87 3.57 14.40 -21.57
N ARG A 88 3.46 13.17 -21.03
CA ARG A 88 2.23 12.38 -21.18
C ARG A 88 1.19 12.87 -20.16
N ALA A 89 0.22 13.65 -20.62
CA ALA A 89 -0.95 13.99 -19.79
C ALA A 89 -1.70 12.70 -19.40
N PRO A 90 -2.23 12.61 -18.17
CA PRO A 90 -3.22 11.61 -17.77
C PRO A 90 -4.33 11.54 -18.82
N ARG A 91 -4.34 10.44 -19.58
CA ARG A 91 -5.39 10.19 -20.56
C ARG A 91 -6.17 8.94 -20.19
N PRO A 92 -7.51 9.02 -20.07
CA PRO A 92 -8.35 7.82 -20.06
C PRO A 92 -8.19 7.15 -21.43
N THR A 93 -7.46 6.04 -21.47
CA THR A 93 -7.30 5.25 -22.71
C THR A 93 -8.50 4.36 -22.98
N GLY A 94 -9.36 4.18 -21.97
CA GLY A 94 -10.58 3.37 -22.03
C GLY A 94 -11.81 4.10 -21.46
N PRO A 95 -12.98 3.43 -21.46
CA PRO A 95 -14.19 3.98 -20.87
C PRO A 95 -14.05 4.15 -19.35
N ALA A 96 -14.63 5.22 -18.82
CA ALA A 96 -14.77 5.43 -17.38
C ALA A 96 -15.53 4.25 -16.75
N GLY A 97 -14.99 3.70 -15.68
CA GLY A 97 -15.59 2.57 -14.98
C GLY A 97 -15.52 2.69 -13.48
N SER A 98 -16.32 1.86 -12.78
CA SER A 98 -16.28 1.80 -11.33
C SER A 98 -16.67 0.44 -10.76
N VAL A 99 -16.19 0.16 -9.56
CA VAL A 99 -16.74 -0.84 -8.64
C VAL A 99 -17.35 -0.07 -7.47
N ALA A 100 -18.61 -0.39 -7.11
CA ALA A 100 -19.28 0.28 -6.00
C ALA A 100 -18.69 -0.14 -4.64
N PRO A 101 -18.68 0.76 -3.64
CA PRO A 101 -18.32 0.40 -2.26
C PRO A 101 -19.21 -0.73 -1.72
N VAL A 102 -18.67 -1.52 -0.81
CA VAL A 102 -19.41 -2.61 -0.15
C VAL A 102 -19.33 -2.47 1.36
N THR A 103 -20.47 -2.66 2.03
CA THR A 103 -20.54 -2.61 3.49
C THR A 103 -19.86 -3.83 4.12
N PRO A 104 -19.40 -3.74 5.38
CA PRO A 104 -18.98 -4.90 6.16
C PRO A 104 -20.15 -5.89 6.33
N ARG A 105 -19.83 -7.17 6.46
CA ARG A 105 -20.79 -8.23 6.84
C ARG A 105 -20.69 -8.60 8.32
N ILE A 106 -19.55 -8.30 8.95
CA ILE A 106 -19.25 -8.73 10.32
C ILE A 106 -19.18 -7.52 11.28
N ALA A 107 -18.56 -6.40 10.89
CA ALA A 107 -18.47 -5.27 11.81
C ALA A 107 -19.81 -4.55 11.98
N GLY A 108 -20.38 -4.73 13.19
CA GLY A 108 -21.22 -3.80 13.93
C GLY A 108 -20.58 -3.43 15.29
N GLY A 109 -19.27 -3.11 15.29
CA GLY A 109 -18.49 -2.81 16.50
C GLY A 109 -18.69 -1.39 17.06
N PRO A 110 -18.26 -1.10 18.30
CA PRO A 110 -18.62 0.12 19.03
C PRO A 110 -18.37 1.41 18.24
N SER A 111 -19.45 2.17 18.06
CA SER A 111 -19.52 3.46 17.37
C SER A 111 -18.97 4.60 18.21
N THR A 112 -17.76 4.46 18.74
CA THR A 112 -17.04 5.67 19.16
C THR A 112 -16.75 6.47 17.89
N LEU A 113 -17.30 7.68 17.84
CA LEU A 113 -17.10 8.70 16.81
C LEU A 113 -15.63 9.13 16.79
N LEU A 114 -14.75 8.25 16.31
CA LEU A 114 -13.46 8.69 15.79
C LEU A 114 -13.70 8.95 14.31
N ASN A 115 -13.35 10.15 13.86
CA ASN A 115 -13.34 10.54 12.45
C ASN A 115 -12.20 9.80 11.71
N GLU A 116 -12.24 8.47 11.69
CA GLU A 116 -11.28 7.60 11.00
C GLU A 116 -12.03 6.57 10.17
N ALA A 117 -11.67 6.47 8.89
CA ALA A 117 -12.23 5.48 7.99
C ALA A 117 -11.81 4.07 8.44
N VAL A 118 -12.80 3.20 8.69
CA VAL A 118 -12.56 1.80 9.10
C VAL A 118 -11.87 0.97 8.01
N THR A 119 -12.08 1.35 6.74
CA THR A 119 -11.49 0.72 5.56
C THR A 119 -10.01 1.08 5.36
N VAL A 120 -9.52 2.14 6.02
CA VAL A 120 -8.14 2.63 5.86
C VAL A 120 -7.30 2.23 7.06
N GLY A 121 -6.11 1.72 6.78
CA GLY A 121 -5.25 1.12 7.79
C GLY A 121 -3.77 1.36 7.55
N LYS A 122 -2.99 1.08 8.59
CA LYS A 122 -1.54 1.12 8.52
C LYS A 122 -1.00 -0.23 8.08
N VAL A 123 -0.01 -0.21 7.22
CA VAL A 123 0.68 -1.38 6.69
C VAL A 123 2.05 -1.48 7.33
N TYR A 124 2.48 -2.70 7.61
CA TYR A 124 3.83 -3.01 8.10
C TYR A 124 4.44 -4.14 7.29
N PHE A 125 5.73 -4.03 6.97
CA PHE A 125 6.47 -5.06 6.25
C PHE A 125 7.97 -5.00 6.57
N THR A 126 8.68 -6.06 6.19
CA THR A 126 10.14 -6.14 6.29
C THR A 126 10.76 -5.95 4.91
N VAL A 127 11.77 -5.07 4.83
CA VAL A 127 12.47 -4.76 3.58
C VAL A 127 13.59 -5.77 3.30
N PRO A 128 13.87 -6.11 2.02
CA PRO A 128 15.06 -6.85 1.64
C PRO A 128 16.33 -6.21 2.22
N GLY A 129 17.23 -7.04 2.76
CA GLY A 129 18.41 -6.58 3.50
C GLY A 129 18.18 -6.33 5.00
N GLY A 130 16.93 -6.39 5.47
CA GLY A 130 16.56 -6.26 6.88
C GLY A 130 16.04 -4.87 7.25
N GLY A 131 15.31 -4.81 8.38
CA GLY A 131 14.62 -3.60 8.83
C GLY A 131 13.11 -3.64 8.55
N THR A 132 12.36 -2.91 9.36
CA THR A 132 10.89 -2.88 9.32
C THR A 132 10.41 -1.52 8.87
N ALA A 133 9.45 -1.49 7.95
CA ALA A 133 8.89 -0.26 7.44
C ALA A 133 7.35 -0.23 7.48
N SER A 134 6.79 0.96 7.33
CA SER A 134 5.35 1.18 7.25
C SER A 134 4.89 2.07 6.10
N CYS A 135 3.67 1.78 5.64
CA CYS A 135 2.88 2.53 4.67
C CYS A 135 1.43 2.66 5.18
N SER A 136 0.56 3.19 4.33
CA SER A 136 -0.89 3.16 4.45
C SER A 136 -1.51 2.31 3.34
N ALA A 137 -2.75 1.87 3.54
CA ALA A 137 -3.53 1.17 2.52
C ALA A 137 -5.03 1.27 2.81
N SER A 138 -5.84 0.84 1.85
CA SER A 138 -7.30 0.76 1.98
C SER A 138 -7.83 -0.60 1.55
N THR A 139 -8.83 -1.12 2.23
CA THR A 139 -9.67 -2.17 1.64
C THR A 139 -10.41 -1.63 0.42
N VAL A 140 -10.54 -2.49 -0.60
CA VAL A 140 -11.31 -2.20 -1.82
C VAL A 140 -12.39 -3.25 -2.00
N ALA A 141 -13.55 -2.83 -2.49
CA ALA A 141 -14.65 -3.71 -2.81
C ALA A 141 -14.20 -4.76 -3.81
N SER A 142 -14.43 -6.03 -3.50
CA SER A 142 -14.10 -7.16 -4.36
C SER A 142 -15.05 -8.33 -4.13
N ALA A 143 -15.24 -9.18 -5.14
CA ALA A 143 -16.22 -10.28 -5.07
C ALA A 143 -15.79 -11.34 -4.04
N LYS A 144 -14.50 -11.65 -4.00
CA LYS A 144 -13.88 -12.57 -3.04
C LYS A 144 -13.60 -11.92 -1.70
N ARG A 145 -13.74 -10.58 -1.58
CA ARG A 145 -13.72 -9.80 -0.32
C ARG A 145 -12.37 -9.81 0.40
N ARG A 146 -11.27 -9.90 -0.35
CA ARG A 146 -9.92 -10.09 0.20
C ARG A 146 -8.92 -8.99 -0.17
N LEU A 147 -9.31 -7.99 -0.95
CA LEU A 147 -8.36 -7.04 -1.53
C LEU A 147 -8.09 -5.81 -0.66
N VAL A 148 -6.82 -5.42 -0.64
CA VAL A 148 -6.30 -4.17 -0.07
C VAL A 148 -5.46 -3.47 -1.16
N VAL A 149 -5.80 -2.23 -1.48
CA VAL A 149 -5.10 -1.36 -2.43
C VAL A 149 -4.08 -0.48 -1.68
N THR A 150 -2.91 -0.32 -2.26
CA THR A 150 -1.79 0.51 -1.77
C THR A 150 -0.94 0.99 -2.96
N ALA A 151 0.22 1.60 -2.71
CA ALA A 151 1.19 1.95 -3.74
C ALA A 151 2.08 0.75 -4.09
N GLY A 152 2.61 0.70 -5.32
CA GLY A 152 3.54 -0.34 -5.76
C GLY A 152 4.80 -0.39 -4.89
N HIS A 153 5.31 0.77 -4.49
CA HIS A 153 6.47 0.92 -3.62
C HIS A 153 6.24 0.45 -2.19
N CYS A 154 4.97 0.24 -1.79
CA CYS A 154 4.58 -0.35 -0.50
C CYS A 154 4.45 -1.88 -0.54
N VAL A 155 4.67 -2.50 -1.72
CA VAL A 155 4.71 -3.97 -1.88
C VAL A 155 6.02 -4.48 -2.50
N HIS A 156 6.72 -3.66 -3.27
CA HIS A 156 7.97 -3.99 -3.97
C HIS A 156 8.95 -2.81 -3.98
N GLN A 157 10.26 -3.06 -3.87
CA GLN A 157 11.31 -2.04 -3.86
C GLN A 157 11.52 -1.27 -5.19
N GLY A 158 10.74 -1.57 -6.23
CA GLY A 158 10.99 -1.08 -7.59
C GLY A 158 12.19 -1.74 -8.28
N ALA A 159 12.79 -1.03 -9.24
CA ALA A 159 13.86 -1.52 -10.11
C ALA A 159 15.07 -2.06 -9.34
N GLY A 160 15.51 -3.28 -9.69
CA GLY A 160 16.67 -3.94 -9.08
C GLY A 160 16.47 -4.40 -7.63
N GLY A 161 15.28 -4.20 -7.06
CA GLY A 161 14.92 -4.65 -5.72
C GLY A 161 13.94 -5.83 -5.73
N GLY A 162 13.49 -6.23 -4.55
CA GLY A 162 12.59 -7.38 -4.37
C GLY A 162 11.26 -7.05 -3.68
N TRP A 163 10.44 -8.10 -3.55
CA TRP A 163 9.20 -8.10 -2.79
C TRP A 163 9.45 -7.95 -1.29
N TYR A 164 8.54 -7.27 -0.58
CA TYR A 164 8.61 -7.23 0.88
C TYR A 164 8.11 -8.52 1.54
N THR A 165 8.61 -8.78 2.75
CA THR A 165 8.22 -9.94 3.57
C THR A 165 7.48 -9.51 4.83
N ASN A 166 6.85 -10.46 5.54
CA ASN A 166 6.05 -10.21 6.74
C ASN A 166 5.00 -9.09 6.54
N TRP A 167 4.39 -9.02 5.36
CA TRP A 167 3.49 -7.92 5.03
C TRP A 167 2.14 -8.08 5.73
N GLN A 168 1.74 -7.08 6.52
CA GLN A 168 0.47 -7.06 7.24
C GLN A 168 -0.25 -5.71 7.12
N PHE A 169 -1.58 -5.76 7.21
CA PHE A 169 -2.48 -4.61 7.21
C PHE A 169 -3.28 -4.56 8.52
N VAL A 170 -3.39 -3.35 9.08
CA VAL A 170 -4.11 -3.08 10.32
C VAL A 170 -5.16 -1.99 10.08
N PRO A 171 -6.43 -2.35 9.81
CA PRO A 171 -7.49 -1.38 9.59
C PRO A 171 -7.80 -0.60 10.86
N ARG A 172 -8.02 0.72 10.70
CA ARG A 172 -8.25 1.68 11.80
C ARG A 172 -7.21 1.57 12.92
N TYR A 173 -5.94 1.44 12.54
CA TYR A 173 -4.83 1.46 13.49
C TYR A 173 -4.83 2.76 14.30
N ARG A 174 -4.54 2.69 15.59
CA ARG A 174 -4.33 3.90 16.41
C ARG A 174 -3.45 3.62 17.61
N ASN A 175 -2.26 4.24 17.69
CA ASN A 175 -1.35 4.13 18.84
C ASN A 175 -1.13 2.67 19.32
N GLY A 176 -0.84 1.74 18.42
CA GLY A 176 -0.68 0.32 18.71
C GLY A 176 -1.99 -0.49 18.80
N VAL A 177 -3.14 0.17 18.88
CA VAL A 177 -4.46 -0.46 18.93
C VAL A 177 -4.83 -0.99 17.55
N ARG A 178 -5.39 -2.21 17.53
CA ARG A 178 -5.78 -2.96 16.34
C ARG A 178 -7.24 -3.38 16.49
N PRO A 179 -8.22 -2.46 16.34
CA PRO A 179 -9.60 -2.69 16.76
C PRO A 179 -10.29 -3.83 16.00
N PHE A 180 -9.83 -4.14 14.78
CA PHE A 180 -10.31 -5.26 13.97
C PHE A 180 -9.25 -6.36 13.82
N GLY A 181 -8.16 -6.27 14.58
CA GLY A 181 -7.00 -7.16 14.50
C GLY A 181 -6.11 -6.87 13.28
N THR A 182 -5.39 -7.89 12.85
CA THR A 182 -4.36 -7.81 11.81
C THR A 182 -4.68 -8.82 10.70
N PHE A 183 -4.48 -8.40 9.46
CA PHE A 183 -4.63 -9.23 8.27
C PHE A 183 -3.26 -9.37 7.60
N VAL A 184 -2.86 -10.60 7.24
CA VAL A 184 -1.57 -10.88 6.61
C VAL A 184 -1.78 -11.12 5.12
N ALA A 185 -0.87 -10.62 4.28
CA ALA A 185 -0.94 -10.85 2.84
C ALA A 185 -0.70 -12.33 2.51
N TYR A 186 -1.50 -12.83 1.58
CA TYR A 186 -1.34 -14.11 0.90
C TYR A 186 -0.53 -13.94 -0.39
N THR A 187 -0.86 -12.92 -1.18
CA THR A 187 -0.07 -12.49 -2.35
C THR A 187 0.08 -10.97 -2.36
N LEU A 188 1.17 -10.53 -2.98
CA LEU A 188 1.44 -9.13 -3.27
C LEU A 188 1.52 -8.97 -4.79
N SER A 189 0.85 -7.96 -5.31
CA SER A 189 0.82 -7.66 -6.75
C SER A 189 1.14 -6.19 -6.99
N THR A 190 1.87 -5.92 -8.06
CA THR A 190 2.18 -4.56 -8.53
C THR A 190 2.20 -4.55 -10.06
N ARG A 191 2.41 -3.37 -10.64
CA ARG A 191 2.69 -3.20 -12.06
C ARG A 191 4.15 -3.54 -12.39
N GLY A 192 4.37 -4.19 -13.54
CA GLY A 192 5.68 -4.53 -14.06
C GLY A 192 6.52 -3.28 -14.34
N ALA A 193 5.91 -2.17 -14.76
CA ALA A 193 6.60 -0.90 -14.94
C ALA A 193 7.16 -0.35 -13.61
N TRP A 194 6.42 -0.48 -12.50
CA TRP A 194 6.97 -0.19 -11.17
C TRP A 194 8.12 -1.13 -10.82
N ALA A 195 7.90 -2.45 -10.89
CA ALA A 195 8.88 -3.44 -10.45
C ALA A 195 10.20 -3.40 -11.25
N SER A 196 10.14 -3.08 -12.55
CA SER A 196 11.32 -3.11 -13.44
C SER A 196 12.02 -1.75 -13.59
N SER A 197 11.30 -0.64 -13.43
CA SER A 197 11.81 0.71 -13.76
C SER A 197 11.47 1.78 -12.73
N SER A 198 10.81 1.43 -11.63
CA SER A 198 10.31 2.37 -10.62
C SER A 198 9.45 3.49 -11.23
N SER A 199 8.61 3.15 -12.21
CA SER A 199 7.73 4.10 -12.90
C SER A 199 6.63 4.61 -11.97
N TYR A 200 6.63 5.91 -11.66
CA TYR A 200 5.59 6.55 -10.85
C TYR A 200 4.22 6.63 -11.53
N ALA A 201 4.17 6.49 -12.87
CA ALA A 201 2.92 6.35 -13.61
C ALA A 201 2.10 5.12 -13.19
N GLU A 202 2.81 4.08 -12.74
CA GLU A 202 2.26 2.77 -12.43
C GLU A 202 2.64 2.31 -11.02
N ASP A 203 2.88 3.25 -10.10
CA ASP A 203 3.15 2.97 -8.68
C ASP A 203 1.87 2.54 -7.94
N MET A 204 1.37 1.38 -8.31
CA MET A 204 0.11 0.80 -7.87
C MET A 204 0.34 -0.61 -7.31
N GLY A 205 -0.21 -0.90 -6.14
CA GLY A 205 -0.07 -2.19 -5.46
C GLY A 205 -1.40 -2.73 -4.97
N ILE A 206 -1.58 -4.04 -5.04
CA ILE A 206 -2.73 -4.74 -4.43
C ILE A 206 -2.22 -5.95 -3.66
N ALA A 207 -2.64 -6.06 -2.41
CA ALA A 207 -2.45 -7.25 -1.58
C ALA A 207 -3.74 -8.06 -1.50
N VAL A 208 -3.64 -9.37 -1.68
CA VAL A 208 -4.71 -10.31 -1.34
C VAL A 208 -4.49 -10.75 0.08
N MET A 209 -5.50 -10.62 0.95
CA MET A 209 -5.38 -10.94 2.36
C MET A 209 -5.83 -12.38 2.68
N SER A 210 -5.07 -13.05 3.53
CA SER A 210 -5.53 -14.26 4.25
C SER A 210 -6.72 -13.91 5.16
N ASN A 211 -7.45 -14.94 5.61
CA ASN A 211 -8.35 -14.76 6.75
C ASN A 211 -7.54 -14.26 7.96
N GLY A 212 -8.14 -13.36 8.74
CA GLY A 212 -7.45 -12.78 9.89
C GLY A 212 -8.35 -11.84 10.67
N GLY A 213 -7.72 -10.94 11.40
CA GLY A 213 -8.41 -10.06 12.32
C GLY A 213 -8.96 -10.81 13.54
N ILE A 214 -9.71 -10.08 14.37
CA ILE A 214 -10.30 -10.65 15.60
C ILE A 214 -11.42 -11.68 15.33
N TYR A 215 -11.92 -11.73 14.10
CA TYR A 215 -13.00 -12.64 13.68
C TYR A 215 -12.51 -13.82 12.83
N ASN A 216 -11.19 -13.93 12.58
CA ASN A 216 -10.60 -14.86 11.62
C ASN A 216 -11.38 -14.92 10.29
N ALA A 217 -11.66 -13.75 9.72
CA ALA A 217 -12.53 -13.60 8.56
C ALA A 217 -11.82 -12.85 7.43
N LYS A 218 -12.50 -12.69 6.30
CA LYS A 218 -11.99 -11.89 5.19
C LYS A 218 -11.98 -10.41 5.57
N VAL A 219 -10.97 -9.68 5.10
CA VAL A 219 -10.78 -8.27 5.48
C VAL A 219 -11.97 -7.39 5.09
N VAL A 220 -12.53 -7.56 3.88
CA VAL A 220 -13.69 -6.78 3.42
C VAL A 220 -14.98 -7.25 4.08
N ASP A 221 -15.12 -8.53 4.45
CA ASP A 221 -16.21 -8.97 5.35
C ASP A 221 -16.15 -8.24 6.69
N THR A 222 -14.94 -8.01 7.19
CA THR A 222 -14.74 -7.36 8.49
C THR A 222 -15.01 -5.86 8.43
N VAL A 223 -14.36 -5.10 7.55
CA VAL A 223 -14.40 -3.63 7.59
C VAL A 223 -15.08 -2.97 6.38
N GLY A 224 -15.63 -3.75 5.46
CA GLY A 224 -16.14 -3.24 4.19
C GLY A 224 -15.00 -2.90 3.21
N GLY A 225 -15.35 -2.28 2.09
CA GLY A 225 -14.40 -1.92 1.05
C GLY A 225 -14.83 -0.66 0.32
N ASN A 226 -13.88 0.25 0.11
CA ASN A 226 -14.10 1.41 -0.76
C ASN A 226 -14.38 0.94 -2.20
N GLY A 227 -15.12 1.74 -2.94
CA GLY A 227 -15.25 1.56 -4.38
C GLY A 227 -13.91 1.82 -5.09
N LEU A 228 -13.83 1.47 -6.36
CA LEU A 228 -12.69 1.77 -7.23
C LEU A 228 -13.20 2.51 -8.48
N ARG A 229 -12.47 3.52 -8.96
CA ARG A 229 -12.75 4.24 -10.20
C ARG A 229 -11.51 4.28 -11.08
N TRP A 230 -11.70 4.07 -12.38
CA TRP A 230 -10.64 4.17 -13.38
C TRP A 230 -11.13 4.88 -14.64
N ASN A 231 -10.24 5.53 -15.38
CA ASN A 231 -10.53 6.35 -16.56
C ASN A 231 -11.52 7.51 -16.31
N TRP A 232 -11.64 7.98 -15.06
CA TRP A 232 -12.42 9.19 -14.73
C TRP A 232 -11.59 10.45 -14.99
N GLY A 233 -12.23 11.63 -15.02
CA GLY A 233 -11.51 12.90 -15.16
C GLY A 233 -10.47 13.10 -14.04
N TYR A 234 -9.34 13.71 -14.37
CA TYR A 234 -8.25 13.97 -13.41
C TYR A 234 -8.46 15.22 -12.55
N SER A 235 -9.47 16.05 -12.84
CA SER A 235 -9.81 17.25 -12.06
C SER A 235 -11.06 16.96 -11.22
N VAL A 236 -10.85 16.39 -10.03
CA VAL A 236 -11.90 15.87 -9.16
C VAL A 236 -11.61 16.23 -7.71
N ALA A 237 -12.64 16.49 -6.91
CA ALA A 237 -12.50 16.65 -5.48
C ALA A 237 -12.22 15.29 -4.83
N VAL A 238 -11.18 15.20 -4.00
CA VAL A 238 -10.79 13.97 -3.31
C VAL A 238 -10.51 14.23 -1.83
N THR A 239 -10.75 13.20 -1.02
CA THR A 239 -10.25 13.09 0.35
C THR A 239 -9.14 12.05 0.37
N ALA A 240 -7.90 12.46 0.65
CA ALA A 240 -6.78 11.55 0.86
C ALA A 240 -6.70 11.17 2.35
N LEU A 241 -6.50 9.88 2.64
CA LEU A 241 -6.40 9.35 4.00
C LEU A 241 -5.10 8.55 4.18
N GLY A 242 -4.43 8.66 5.33
CA GLY A 242 -3.21 7.91 5.60
C GLY A 242 -2.65 8.08 7.02
N TYR A 243 -1.48 7.50 7.27
CA TYR A 243 -0.77 7.51 8.56
C TYR A 243 0.62 8.16 8.43
N PRO A 244 0.69 9.48 8.18
CA PRO A 244 1.94 10.21 8.01
C PRO A 244 2.70 10.39 9.33
N SER A 245 4.02 10.44 9.25
CA SER A 245 4.94 10.67 10.37
C SER A 245 4.85 12.07 10.97
N ASN A 246 4.68 13.11 10.15
CA ASN A 246 4.69 14.50 10.61
C ASN A 246 3.43 14.88 11.39
N LEU A 247 2.29 14.26 11.08
CA LEU A 247 0.99 14.52 11.70
C LEU A 247 0.53 13.29 12.46
N GLY A 248 0.31 13.42 13.77
CA GLY A 248 -0.09 12.29 14.60
C GLY A 248 0.99 11.20 14.73
N GLY A 249 2.24 11.45 14.32
CA GLY A 249 3.40 10.59 14.56
C GLY A 249 3.42 9.27 13.77
N GLY A 250 2.57 9.12 12.76
CA GLY A 250 2.30 7.85 12.09
C GLY A 250 1.40 6.91 12.91
N GLU A 251 0.83 7.41 14.02
CA GLU A 251 0.08 6.63 15.01
C GLU A 251 -1.42 6.92 15.03
N SER A 252 -1.90 7.83 14.19
CA SER A 252 -3.32 8.12 13.99
C SER A 252 -3.60 8.48 12.54
N GLN A 253 -4.82 8.18 12.06
CA GLN A 253 -5.20 8.48 10.69
C GLN A 253 -5.35 9.99 10.51
N GLN A 254 -4.83 10.49 9.39
CA GLN A 254 -4.88 11.89 8.98
C GLN A 254 -5.53 12.01 7.61
N TYR A 255 -5.95 13.22 7.25
CA TYR A 255 -6.60 13.48 5.98
C TYR A 255 -6.16 14.79 5.31
N CYS A 256 -6.33 14.85 3.99
CA CYS A 256 -6.26 16.06 3.18
C CYS A 256 -7.45 16.10 2.24
N GLN A 257 -7.96 17.30 1.94
CA GLN A 257 -9.00 17.51 0.94
C GLN A 257 -8.53 18.55 -0.08
N SER A 258 -8.62 18.20 -1.36
CA SER A 258 -8.23 19.08 -2.46
C SER A 258 -8.90 18.62 -3.75
N THR A 259 -9.01 19.51 -4.72
CA THR A 259 -9.25 19.13 -6.12
C THR A 259 -7.92 18.72 -6.75
N THR A 260 -7.92 17.64 -7.53
CA THR A 260 -6.73 17.13 -8.22
C THR A 260 -6.46 17.89 -9.53
N TRP A 261 -5.22 17.83 -10.03
CA TRP A 261 -4.85 18.36 -11.34
C TRP A 261 -3.78 17.50 -12.03
N ASP A 262 -3.48 17.79 -13.29
CA ASP A 262 -2.46 17.09 -14.07
C ASP A 262 -1.04 17.35 -13.50
N ALA A 263 -0.35 16.27 -13.11
CA ALA A 263 1.03 16.30 -12.64
C ALA A 263 2.07 15.97 -13.73
N GLY A 264 1.60 15.56 -14.92
CA GLY A 264 2.39 15.02 -16.01
C GLY A 264 2.86 13.58 -15.76
N GLY A 265 3.20 12.89 -16.84
CA GLY A 265 3.72 11.52 -16.78
C GLY A 265 2.70 10.53 -16.23
N GLN A 266 1.43 10.68 -16.62
CA GLN A 266 0.32 9.81 -16.19
C GLN A 266 0.09 9.80 -14.67
N GLN A 267 0.34 10.94 -14.01
CA GLN A 267 0.11 11.15 -12.58
C GLN A 267 -0.85 12.32 -12.37
N ILE A 268 -1.54 12.29 -11.24
CA ILE A 268 -2.39 13.38 -10.77
C ILE A 268 -1.83 13.93 -9.46
N ARG A 269 -2.05 15.22 -9.24
CA ARG A 269 -1.53 15.96 -8.09
C ARG A 269 -2.65 16.52 -7.24
N MET A 270 -2.41 16.64 -5.94
CA MET A 270 -3.28 17.35 -5.01
C MET A 270 -2.47 18.16 -3.99
N TYR A 271 -3.10 19.13 -3.33
CA TYR A 271 -2.52 19.74 -2.13
C TYR A 271 -2.70 18.83 -0.92
N CYS A 272 -1.60 18.50 -0.25
CA CYS A 272 -1.60 17.74 0.99
C CYS A 272 -0.25 17.90 1.72
N ASN A 273 -0.28 18.12 3.03
CA ASN A 273 0.91 18.32 3.87
C ASN A 273 1.30 17.08 4.68
N MET A 274 0.66 15.94 4.45
CA MET A 274 1.12 14.67 5.02
C MET A 274 2.56 14.39 4.53
N THR A 275 3.32 13.55 5.25
CA THR A 275 4.67 13.12 4.85
C THR A 275 4.78 11.60 4.86
N TYR A 276 6.01 11.06 4.91
CA TYR A 276 6.33 9.63 4.98
C TYR A 276 5.35 8.84 5.84
N GLY A 277 4.92 7.69 5.35
CA GLY A 277 3.94 6.82 6.01
C GLY A 277 2.53 6.97 5.45
N SER A 278 2.19 8.11 4.83
CA SER A 278 0.93 8.26 4.09
C SER A 278 0.91 7.50 2.76
N SER A 279 2.08 7.10 2.24
CA SER A 279 2.23 6.29 1.03
C SER A 279 1.26 5.12 0.96
N GLY A 280 0.61 4.93 -0.19
CA GLY A 280 -0.41 3.92 -0.43
C GLY A 280 -1.78 4.23 0.17
N GLY A 281 -1.91 5.32 0.94
CA GLY A 281 -3.20 5.82 1.41
C GLY A 281 -4.12 6.21 0.24
N PRO A 282 -5.43 5.92 0.30
CA PRO A 282 -6.32 6.14 -0.84
C PRO A 282 -6.65 7.62 -1.04
N TRP A 283 -6.86 8.01 -2.29
CA TRP A 283 -7.54 9.25 -2.66
C TRP A 283 -8.99 8.92 -3.04
N LEU A 284 -9.92 9.35 -2.20
CA LEU A 284 -11.33 8.96 -2.27
C LEU A 284 -12.17 10.09 -2.88
N GLN A 285 -12.78 9.82 -4.03
CA GLN A 285 -13.90 10.61 -4.53
C GLN A 285 -15.17 10.26 -3.77
N GLU A 286 -16.07 11.23 -3.60
CA GLU A 286 -17.39 11.03 -2.97
C GLU A 286 -17.29 10.34 -1.60
N TYR A 287 -16.23 10.64 -0.84
CA TYR A 287 -16.06 10.11 0.49
C TYR A 287 -17.16 10.62 1.41
N ASN A 288 -17.84 9.70 2.07
CA ASN A 288 -18.93 10.00 2.98
C ASN A 288 -18.57 9.50 4.39
N ASP A 289 -18.35 10.45 5.30
CA ASP A 289 -17.97 10.19 6.70
C ASP A 289 -18.98 9.34 7.45
N SER A 290 -20.27 9.39 7.09
CA SER A 290 -21.30 8.60 7.76
C SER A 290 -21.18 7.11 7.48
N ILE A 291 -20.67 6.74 6.29
CA ILE A 291 -20.45 5.34 5.89
C ILE A 291 -18.97 4.94 5.96
N GLY A 292 -18.06 5.92 6.09
CA GLY A 292 -16.61 5.70 6.10
C GLY A 292 -16.08 5.13 4.79
N ALA A 293 -16.73 5.44 3.66
CA ALA A 293 -16.38 4.91 2.35
C ALA A 293 -16.60 5.93 1.22
N GLY A 294 -15.84 5.75 0.13
CA GLY A 294 -15.93 6.48 -1.12
C GLY A 294 -15.35 5.65 -2.27
N TYR A 295 -14.90 6.30 -3.34
CA TYR A 295 -14.28 5.64 -4.49
C TYR A 295 -12.80 5.97 -4.59
N ILE A 296 -11.93 4.96 -4.46
CA ILE A 296 -10.50 5.11 -4.68
C ILE A 296 -10.28 5.48 -6.16
N ASN A 297 -9.59 6.59 -6.40
CA ASN A 297 -9.22 7.05 -7.73
C ASN A 297 -7.71 7.31 -7.88
N SER A 298 -6.95 7.21 -6.79
CA SER A 298 -5.50 7.12 -6.79
C SER A 298 -5.03 6.71 -5.40
N THR A 299 -3.73 6.59 -5.22
CA THR A 299 -3.05 6.38 -3.93
C THR A 299 -1.90 7.36 -3.78
N VAL A 300 -1.61 7.77 -2.54
CA VAL A 300 -0.41 8.57 -2.25
C VAL A 300 0.83 7.82 -2.74
N SER A 301 1.57 8.36 -3.70
CA SER A 301 2.77 7.74 -4.25
C SER A 301 4.02 8.45 -3.74
N HIS A 302 4.17 9.74 -4.05
CA HIS A 302 5.32 10.53 -3.59
C HIS A 302 4.94 12.01 -3.46
N GLY A 303 5.84 12.80 -2.89
CA GLY A 303 5.76 14.25 -2.88
C GLY A 303 6.92 14.83 -3.69
N ASP A 304 6.64 15.84 -4.50
CA ASP A 304 7.66 16.53 -5.31
C ASP A 304 8.71 17.24 -4.43
N ASN A 305 8.33 17.62 -3.21
CA ASN A 305 9.21 18.06 -2.14
C ASN A 305 8.42 18.03 -0.82
N PRO A 306 8.76 17.22 0.21
CA PRO A 306 7.95 17.05 1.43
C PRO A 306 7.68 18.31 2.28
N GLY A 307 8.01 19.51 1.80
CA GLY A 307 7.65 20.80 2.38
C GLY A 307 6.78 21.73 1.50
N ASN A 308 6.47 21.38 0.24
CA ASN A 308 5.66 22.24 -0.64
C ASN A 308 4.13 22.01 -0.53
N GLY A 309 3.72 21.04 0.29
CA GLY A 309 2.31 20.70 0.50
C GLY A 309 1.63 20.07 -0.72
N GLN A 310 2.35 19.35 -1.57
CA GLN A 310 1.81 18.67 -2.74
C GLN A 310 2.18 17.18 -2.77
N PHE A 311 1.20 16.36 -3.17
CA PHE A 311 1.37 14.94 -3.40
C PHE A 311 0.95 14.54 -4.80
N ASP A 312 1.66 13.56 -5.33
CA ASP A 312 1.33 12.87 -6.56
C ASP A 312 0.83 11.45 -6.26
N GLY A 313 -0.09 11.01 -7.10
CA GLY A 313 -0.51 9.63 -7.21
C GLY A 313 -0.60 9.24 -8.68
N PRO A 314 -0.43 7.95 -9.01
CA PRO A 314 -0.63 7.50 -10.38
C PRO A 314 -2.08 7.75 -10.80
N TYR A 315 -2.29 8.14 -12.06
CA TYR A 315 -3.63 8.21 -12.61
C TYR A 315 -4.19 6.80 -12.79
N TYR A 316 -5.36 6.54 -12.21
CA TYR A 316 -6.01 5.24 -12.32
C TYR A 316 -6.73 5.11 -13.66
N ASP A 317 -6.12 4.40 -14.60
CA ASP A 317 -6.65 4.03 -15.91
C ASP A 317 -6.86 2.52 -16.04
N ASP A 318 -6.78 1.99 -17.27
CA ASP A 318 -6.92 0.55 -17.52
C ASP A 318 -5.85 -0.30 -16.78
N ASP A 319 -4.71 0.29 -16.38
CA ASP A 319 -3.66 -0.41 -15.66
C ASP A 319 -4.09 -0.80 -14.24
N ILE A 320 -4.74 0.11 -13.48
CA ILE A 320 -5.26 -0.27 -12.17
C ILE A 320 -6.40 -1.28 -12.29
N LYS A 321 -7.25 -1.14 -13.32
CA LYS A 321 -8.36 -2.08 -13.54
C LYS A 321 -7.82 -3.47 -13.85
N SER A 322 -6.78 -3.55 -14.68
CA SER A 322 -6.11 -4.81 -14.95
C SER A 322 -5.46 -5.40 -13.71
N LEU A 323 -4.79 -4.58 -12.88
CA LEU A 323 -4.15 -5.06 -11.65
C LEU A 323 -5.19 -5.57 -10.64
N TYR A 324 -6.31 -4.87 -10.51
CA TYR A 324 -7.46 -5.29 -9.71
C TYR A 324 -8.02 -6.64 -10.17
N ASP A 325 -8.30 -6.80 -11.47
CA ASP A 325 -8.82 -8.05 -12.02
C ASP A 325 -7.83 -9.20 -11.83
N TYR A 326 -6.55 -8.92 -12.02
CA TYR A 326 -5.47 -9.90 -11.86
C TYR A 326 -5.37 -10.40 -10.41
N ALA A 327 -5.36 -9.49 -9.44
CA ALA A 327 -5.34 -9.83 -8.02
C ALA A 327 -6.63 -10.55 -7.59
N GLU A 328 -7.80 -10.10 -8.06
CA GLU A 328 -9.07 -10.73 -7.77
C GLU A 328 -9.14 -12.15 -8.36
N ALA A 329 -8.68 -12.37 -9.59
CA ALA A 329 -8.62 -13.68 -10.22
C ALA A 329 -7.71 -14.65 -9.43
N GLY A 330 -6.53 -14.18 -9.01
CA GLY A 330 -5.57 -14.95 -8.22
C GLY A 330 -5.95 -15.15 -6.74
N SER A 331 -6.94 -14.42 -6.23
CA SER A 331 -7.36 -14.53 -4.84
C SER A 331 -8.00 -15.89 -4.53
N PRO A 332 -7.69 -16.54 -3.39
CA PRO A 332 -8.40 -17.74 -2.96
C PRO A 332 -9.87 -17.42 -2.68
N ALA A 333 -10.72 -18.45 -2.77
CA ALA A 333 -12.14 -18.35 -2.52
C ALA A 333 -12.48 -17.87 -1.09
#